data_AF-A0A8C5EYP4-F1
#
_entry.id   AF-A0A8C5EYP4-F1
#
_cell.length_a   1.000
_cell.length_b   1.000
_cell.length_c   1.000
_cell.angle_alpha   90.00
_cell.angle_beta   90.00
_cell.angle_gamma   90.00
#
_symmetry.space_group_name_H-M   'P 1'
#
loop_
_entity.id
_entity.type
_entity.pdbx_description
1 polymer ?
#
loop_
_entity_poly.entity_id
_entity_poly.type
_entity_poly.pdbx_seq_one_letter_code
_entity_poly.pdbx_strand_id
1 'polypeptide(L)'
;LDFFFLCGCWYNGKHYPVGAEFWTDDTCSSKCTCPSRGSKVSCSNAACPADYYCGVQNGEPGCYRETYGICRVHNDPHYNTFDKGGCNYTILCDGNSSLPYFNVEAANEHRGGNTRVSYVQYVDVDVYGLRITLEKGGVVKVGSGRGAE
;
A
#
# COMPACT_ATOMS: atom_id res chain seq x y z
N LEU A 1 0.29 38.10 -24.38
CA LEU A 1 0.48 36.78 -25.03
C LEU A 1 1.38 35.98 -24.12
N ASP A 2 0.83 34.98 -23.42
CA ASP A 2 1.59 34.22 -22.42
C ASP A 2 2.60 33.31 -23.14
N PHE A 3 3.89 33.66 -23.04
CA PHE A 3 4.98 32.92 -23.66
C PHE A 3 5.08 31.46 -23.15
N PHE A 4 4.48 31.14 -22.00
CA PHE A 4 4.49 29.81 -21.40
C PHE A 4 3.66 28.76 -22.16
N PHE A 5 2.67 29.15 -22.98
CA PHE A 5 1.93 28.18 -23.79
C PHE A 5 2.77 27.64 -24.97
N LEU A 6 3.87 28.31 -25.34
CA LEU A 6 4.65 27.96 -26.53
C LEU A 6 5.61 26.77 -26.33
N CYS A 7 5.77 26.25 -25.11
CA CYS A 7 6.70 25.15 -24.82
C CYS A 7 6.03 23.83 -24.40
N GLY A 8 4.71 23.81 -24.19
CA GLY A 8 4.00 22.63 -23.72
C GLY A 8 2.48 22.80 -23.72
N CYS A 9 1.82 22.07 -22.83
CA CYS A 9 0.37 22.10 -22.62
C CYS A 9 0.08 22.54 -21.18
N TRP A 10 -1.09 23.11 -20.97
CA TRP A 10 -1.59 23.44 -19.63
C TRP A 10 -2.84 22.61 -19.32
N TYR A 11 -2.89 22.06 -18.12
CA TYR A 11 -4.03 21.32 -17.60
C TYR A 11 -4.20 21.61 -16.12
N ASN A 12 -5.40 22.05 -15.71
CA ASN A 12 -5.74 22.43 -14.33
C ASN A 12 -4.70 23.34 -13.64
N GLY A 13 -4.14 24.30 -14.37
CA GLY A 13 -3.13 25.24 -13.84
C GLY A 13 -1.72 24.66 -13.67
N LYS A 14 -1.45 23.42 -14.11
CA LYS A 14 -0.12 22.82 -14.19
C LYS A 14 0.36 22.77 -15.64
N HIS A 15 1.65 23.08 -15.83
CA HIS A 15 2.33 22.99 -17.13
C HIS A 15 2.91 21.59 -17.35
N TYR A 16 2.77 21.07 -18.57
CA TYR A 16 3.27 19.77 -18.99
C TYR A 16 4.08 19.91 -20.29
N PRO A 17 5.33 19.39 -20.36
CA PRO A 17 6.13 19.46 -21.59
C PRO A 17 5.52 18.59 -22.69
N VAL A 18 5.85 18.89 -23.95
CA VAL A 18 5.46 18.06 -25.10
C VAL A 18 5.97 16.63 -24.92
N GLY A 19 5.10 15.65 -25.15
CA GLY A 19 5.37 14.23 -24.92
C GLY A 19 5.13 13.77 -23.48
N ALA A 20 4.82 14.67 -22.54
CA ALA A 20 4.46 14.27 -21.19
C ALA A 20 3.19 13.41 -21.20
N GLU A 21 3.20 12.36 -20.39
CA GLU A 21 2.04 11.55 -20.05
C GLU A 21 1.78 11.62 -18.55
N PHE A 22 0.52 11.76 -18.15
CA PHE A 22 0.16 11.90 -16.74
C PHE A 22 -1.28 11.45 -16.48
N TRP A 23 -1.55 11.07 -15.23
CA TRP A 23 -2.90 10.75 -14.75
C TRP A 23 -3.59 12.00 -14.23
N THR A 24 -4.90 12.11 -14.43
CA THR A 24 -5.69 13.29 -14.03
C THR A 24 -5.99 13.32 -12.53
N ASP A 25 -6.07 12.15 -11.91
CA ASP A 25 -6.43 11.93 -10.51
C ASP A 25 -5.86 10.60 -10.01
N ASP A 26 -6.11 10.32 -8.73
CA ASP A 26 -5.70 9.11 -8.01
C ASP A 26 -6.61 7.90 -8.24
N THR A 27 -7.55 7.98 -9.21
CA THR A 27 -8.37 6.84 -9.63
C THR A 27 -7.75 6.09 -10.80
N CYS A 28 -6.73 6.66 -11.44
CA CYS A 28 -6.09 6.16 -12.65
C CYS A 28 -7.12 5.76 -13.73
N SER A 29 -8.20 6.53 -13.86
CA SER A 29 -9.27 6.28 -14.84
C SER A 29 -9.07 7.05 -16.14
N SER A 30 -8.33 8.15 -16.11
CA SER A 30 -8.01 8.98 -17.28
C SER A 30 -6.53 9.32 -17.34
N LYS A 31 -5.93 9.02 -18.49
CA LYS A 31 -4.52 9.33 -18.80
C LYS A 31 -4.47 10.33 -19.94
N CYS A 32 -3.68 11.38 -19.75
CA CYS A 32 -3.53 12.48 -20.69
C CYS A 32 -2.12 12.57 -21.24
N THR A 33 -2.00 13.06 -22.47
CA THR A 33 -0.72 13.36 -23.13
C THR A 33 -0.71 14.80 -23.63
N CYS A 34 0.46 15.45 -23.63
CA CYS A 34 0.68 16.71 -24.34
C CYS A 34 1.23 16.46 -25.76
N PRO A 35 0.40 16.51 -26.82
CA PRO A 35 0.82 16.05 -28.15
C PRO A 35 1.74 17.03 -28.87
N SER A 36 1.55 18.33 -28.68
CA SER A 36 2.34 19.37 -29.35
C SER A 36 2.34 20.69 -28.58
N ARG A 37 3.27 21.59 -28.91
CA ARG A 37 3.42 22.89 -28.25
C ARG A 37 2.16 23.74 -28.40
N GLY A 38 1.65 24.29 -27.31
CA GLY A 38 0.46 25.16 -27.30
C GLY A 38 -0.86 24.43 -27.57
N SER A 39 -0.84 23.10 -27.69
CA SER A 39 -2.05 22.31 -27.84
C SER A 39 -2.74 22.10 -26.48
N LYS A 40 -4.01 21.69 -26.55
CA LYS A 40 -4.69 21.10 -25.40
C LYS A 40 -4.15 19.70 -25.17
N VAL A 41 -4.20 19.25 -23.93
CA VAL A 41 -3.92 17.85 -23.61
C VAL A 41 -4.97 16.94 -24.24
N SER A 42 -4.55 15.75 -24.67
CA SER A 42 -5.41 14.70 -25.20
C SER A 42 -5.53 13.60 -24.16
N CYS A 43 -6.76 13.32 -23.71
CA CYS A 43 -7.01 12.36 -22.63
C CYS A 43 -7.87 11.20 -23.11
N SER A 44 -7.61 10.02 -22.58
CA SER A 44 -8.37 8.80 -22.84
C SER A 44 -8.56 8.00 -21.57
N ASN A 45 -9.62 7.19 -21.53
CA ASN A 45 -9.79 6.24 -20.44
C ASN A 45 -8.64 5.24 -20.44
N ALA A 46 -8.10 4.98 -19.26
CA ALA A 46 -7.01 4.03 -19.05
C ALA A 46 -7.18 3.39 -17.67
N ALA A 47 -6.39 2.35 -17.41
CA ALA A 47 -6.30 1.70 -16.11
C ALA A 47 -4.86 1.25 -15.89
N CYS A 48 -4.48 0.99 -14.65
CA CYS A 48 -3.19 0.42 -14.36
C CYS A 48 -3.03 -0.97 -14.99
N PRO A 49 -1.82 -1.33 -15.45
CA PRO A 49 -1.50 -2.71 -15.84
C PRO A 49 -1.70 -3.68 -14.66
N ALA A 50 -1.80 -4.98 -14.98
CA ALA A 50 -1.76 -6.03 -13.95
C ALA A 50 -0.47 -5.93 -13.11
N ASP A 51 -0.57 -6.23 -11.81
CA ASP A 51 0.49 -6.10 -10.79
C ASP A 51 0.92 -4.66 -10.47
N TYR A 52 0.11 -3.67 -10.84
CA TYR A 52 0.27 -2.28 -10.45
C TYR A 52 -0.99 -1.78 -9.75
N TYR A 53 -0.81 -1.07 -8.63
CA TYR A 53 -1.87 -0.33 -7.97
C TYR A 53 -1.85 1.13 -8.41
N CYS A 54 -3.03 1.76 -8.40
CA CYS A 54 -3.14 3.20 -8.55
C CYS A 54 -2.88 3.90 -7.22
N GLY A 55 -2.05 4.93 -7.21
CA GLY A 55 -1.80 5.72 -6.02
C GLY A 55 -1.16 7.06 -6.31
N VAL A 56 -0.71 7.75 -5.27
CA VAL A 56 -0.01 9.04 -5.37
C VAL A 56 1.35 8.92 -4.69
N GLN A 57 2.44 9.15 -5.43
CA GLN A 57 3.79 9.29 -4.85
C GLN A 57 4.32 10.69 -5.12
N ASN A 58 4.88 11.34 -4.09
CA ASN A 58 5.40 12.71 -4.18
C ASN A 58 4.38 13.73 -4.74
N GLY A 59 3.08 13.51 -4.49
CA GLY A 59 2.00 14.37 -4.96
C GLY A 59 1.61 14.16 -6.43
N GLU A 60 2.16 13.16 -7.13
CA GLU A 60 1.79 12.83 -8.50
C GLU A 60 1.03 11.50 -8.55
N PRO A 61 -0.17 11.46 -9.17
CA PRO A 61 -0.88 10.21 -9.38
C PRO A 61 -0.19 9.31 -10.41
N GLY A 62 -0.19 8.00 -10.15
CA GLY A 62 0.56 7.04 -10.94
C GLY A 62 0.16 5.59 -10.69
N CYS A 63 0.60 4.73 -11.62
CA CYS A 63 0.57 3.29 -11.43
C CYS A 63 1.91 2.84 -10.88
N TYR A 64 1.89 2.22 -9.71
CA TYR A 64 3.08 1.74 -9.02
C TYR A 64 2.99 0.24 -8.84
N ARG A 65 4.13 -0.46 -8.94
CA ARG A 65 4.13 -1.91 -8.77
C ARG A 65 3.61 -2.28 -7.40
N GLU A 66 2.77 -3.31 -7.34
CA GLU A 66 2.44 -3.98 -6.10
C GLU A 66 3.73 -4.59 -5.51
N THR A 67 4.29 -3.94 -4.50
CA THR A 67 5.40 -4.48 -3.72
C THR A 67 4.84 -5.08 -2.44
N TYR A 68 4.94 -6.39 -2.27
CA TYR A 68 4.59 -7.03 -1.01
C TYR A 68 5.81 -7.05 -0.06
N GLY A 69 5.58 -6.73 1.21
CA GLY A 69 6.54 -6.98 2.28
C GLY A 69 6.23 -8.32 2.95
N ILE A 70 7.24 -9.14 3.23
CA ILE A 70 7.07 -10.35 4.05
C ILE A 70 7.68 -10.08 5.43
N CYS A 71 6.85 -10.05 6.48
CA CYS A 71 7.32 -10.17 7.86
C CYS A 71 7.47 -11.64 8.22
N ARG A 72 8.59 -11.98 8.87
CA ARG A 72 8.88 -13.35 9.30
C ARG A 72 9.28 -13.36 10.76
N VAL A 73 8.48 -14.03 11.58
CA VAL A 73 8.81 -14.33 12.98
C VAL A 73 9.29 -15.78 13.04
N HIS A 74 10.59 -15.97 13.32
CA HIS A 74 11.19 -17.29 13.47
C HIS A 74 12.11 -17.29 14.69
N ASN A 75 11.97 -18.25 15.62
CA ASN A 75 12.90 -18.44 16.74
C ASN A 75 13.26 -17.16 17.52
N ASP A 76 12.24 -16.55 18.16
CA ASP A 76 12.35 -15.44 19.11
C ASP A 76 13.56 -15.66 20.07
N PRO A 77 14.54 -14.72 20.16
CA PRO A 77 14.47 -13.27 19.90
C PRO A 77 14.62 -12.80 18.45
N HIS A 78 14.68 -13.69 17.45
CA HIS A 78 14.90 -13.28 16.06
C HIS A 78 13.60 -12.83 15.37
N TYR A 79 13.25 -11.54 15.53
CA TYR A 79 12.26 -10.88 14.68
C TYR A 79 12.94 -10.43 13.39
N ASN A 80 12.40 -10.80 12.23
CA ASN A 80 12.59 -9.99 11.03
C ASN A 80 11.34 -9.13 10.93
N THR A 81 11.48 -7.85 11.27
CA THR A 81 10.49 -6.85 10.89
C THR A 81 10.38 -6.83 9.36
N PHE A 82 9.31 -6.23 8.84
CA PHE A 82 9.13 -6.07 7.39
C PHE A 82 10.33 -5.39 6.70
N ASP A 83 11.19 -4.72 7.48
CA ASP A 83 12.19 -3.77 7.01
C ASP A 83 13.61 -4.36 7.08
N LYS A 84 13.93 -5.30 6.18
CA LYS A 84 15.34 -5.54 5.75
C LYS A 84 15.70 -4.74 4.50
N GLY A 85 15.07 -3.59 4.31
CA GLY A 85 15.32 -2.66 3.21
C GLY A 85 14.50 -1.40 3.44
N GLY A 86 15.16 -0.23 3.41
CA GLY A 86 14.61 1.04 3.86
C GLY A 86 13.40 1.52 3.05
N CYS A 87 12.21 1.27 3.58
CA CYS A 87 11.01 2.03 3.26
C CYS A 87 10.31 2.39 4.57
N ASN A 88 10.22 3.69 4.85
CA ASN A 88 9.45 4.22 5.97
C ASN A 88 7.97 3.89 5.78
N TYR A 89 7.36 3.40 6.86
CA TYR A 89 5.94 3.48 7.24
C TYR A 89 4.95 3.91 6.14
N THR A 90 4.08 2.98 5.73
CA THR A 90 2.61 3.13 5.69
C THR A 90 2.01 1.81 5.21
N ILE A 91 1.36 1.05 6.09
CA ILE A 91 0.37 0.06 5.67
C ILE A 91 -0.89 0.88 5.38
N LEU A 92 -1.27 0.94 4.10
CA LEU A 92 -2.45 1.60 3.51
C LEU A 92 -2.32 3.12 3.22
N CYS A 93 -1.91 3.43 1.99
CA CYS A 93 -2.36 4.64 1.30
C CYS A 93 -3.41 4.21 0.27
N ASP A 94 -4.69 4.34 0.61
CA ASP A 94 -5.75 4.42 -0.39
C ASP A 94 -6.74 5.51 0.06
N GLY A 95 -6.89 6.54 -0.77
CA GLY A 95 -7.87 7.63 -0.61
C GLY A 95 -9.32 7.18 -0.82
N ASN A 96 -9.53 5.88 -1.08
CA ASN A 96 -10.84 5.26 -1.29
C ASN A 96 -10.98 3.98 -0.44
N SER A 97 -10.72 4.07 0.87
CA SER A 97 -10.54 2.93 1.77
C SER A 97 -11.76 1.98 1.82
N SER A 98 -11.79 1.04 0.89
CA SER A 98 -12.63 -0.16 0.88
C SER A 98 -11.92 -1.36 1.50
N LEU A 99 -10.65 -1.20 1.86
CA LEU A 99 -9.85 -2.25 2.49
C LEU A 99 -10.18 -2.35 3.99
N PRO A 100 -10.43 -3.58 4.49
CA PRO A 100 -10.75 -3.78 5.89
C PRO A 100 -9.54 -3.46 6.77
N TYR A 101 -9.82 -2.86 7.93
CA TYR A 101 -8.85 -2.86 9.02
C TYR A 101 -8.46 -4.30 9.37
N PHE A 102 -7.17 -4.51 9.62
CA PHE A 102 -6.67 -5.73 10.22
C PHE A 102 -5.54 -5.46 11.21
N ASN A 103 -5.40 -6.34 12.19
CA ASN A 103 -4.35 -6.35 13.21
C ASN A 103 -3.78 -7.75 13.34
N VAL A 104 -2.46 -7.87 13.55
CA VAL A 104 -1.80 -9.16 13.78
C VAL A 104 -0.95 -9.07 15.04
N GLU A 105 -1.32 -9.83 16.06
CA GLU A 105 -0.65 -9.91 17.35
C GLU A 105 -0.04 -11.30 17.53
N ALA A 106 1.18 -11.38 18.06
CA ALA A 106 1.79 -12.64 18.47
C ALA A 106 2.05 -12.62 19.97
N ALA A 107 1.59 -13.65 20.68
CA ALA A 107 1.87 -13.84 22.09
C ALA A 107 2.96 -14.90 22.27
N ASN A 108 3.97 -14.59 23.08
CA ASN A 108 5.09 -15.48 23.33
C ASN A 108 5.06 -16.07 24.74
N GLU A 109 5.55 -17.30 24.88
CA GLU A 109 5.67 -18.04 26.14
C GLU A 109 7.10 -18.53 26.39
N HIS A 110 7.47 -18.67 27.67
CA HIS A 110 8.68 -19.37 28.09
C HIS A 110 8.37 -20.83 28.40
N ARG A 111 9.25 -21.75 28.01
CA ARG A 111 9.04 -23.20 28.18
C ARG A 111 10.11 -23.83 29.08
N GLY A 112 9.70 -24.79 29.91
CA GLY A 112 10.61 -25.62 30.70
C GLY A 112 11.48 -24.86 31.70
N GLY A 113 11.00 -23.72 32.23
CA GLY A 113 11.75 -22.89 33.17
C GLY A 113 12.88 -22.05 32.55
N ASN A 114 13.10 -22.12 31.24
CA ASN A 114 14.08 -21.30 30.54
C ASN A 114 13.47 -19.93 30.19
N THR A 115 13.88 -18.89 30.91
CA THR A 115 13.44 -17.50 30.68
C THR A 115 14.28 -16.74 29.66
N ARG A 116 15.36 -17.35 29.13
CA ARG A 116 16.25 -16.70 28.16
C ARG A 116 15.74 -16.77 26.72
N VAL A 117 14.80 -17.67 26.44
CA VAL A 117 14.23 -17.91 25.12
C VAL A 117 12.72 -17.97 25.25
N SER A 118 12.03 -17.38 24.30
CA SER A 118 10.58 -17.38 24.20
C SER A 118 10.14 -17.99 22.88
N TYR A 119 8.91 -18.49 22.84
CA TYR A 119 8.33 -19.17 21.69
C TYR A 119 6.95 -18.58 21.43
N VAL A 120 6.58 -18.45 20.16
CA VAL A 120 5.20 -18.08 19.82
C VAL A 120 4.25 -19.14 20.38
N GLN A 121 3.34 -18.70 21.24
CA GLN A 121 2.29 -19.50 21.84
C GLN A 121 1.07 -19.55 20.91
N TYR A 122 0.65 -18.37 20.44
CA TYR A 122 -0.42 -18.18 19.46
C TYR A 122 -0.23 -16.87 18.69
N VAL A 123 -0.90 -16.80 17.54
CA VAL A 123 -1.02 -15.58 16.72
C VAL A 123 -2.49 -15.25 16.58
N ASP A 124 -2.85 -14.00 16.87
CA ASP A 124 -4.19 -13.48 16.67
C ASP A 124 -4.21 -12.57 15.45
N VAL A 125 -5.21 -12.77 14.59
CA VAL A 125 -5.51 -11.92 13.44
C VAL A 125 -6.91 -11.34 13.63
N ASP A 126 -6.99 -10.03 13.87
CA ASP A 126 -8.28 -9.32 13.85
C ASP A 126 -8.52 -8.81 12.44
N VAL A 127 -9.62 -9.21 11.79
CA VAL A 127 -9.99 -8.74 10.43
C VAL A 127 -11.49 -8.93 10.22
N TYR A 128 -12.16 -8.00 9.54
CA TYR A 128 -13.62 -8.05 9.30
C TYR A 128 -14.48 -8.23 10.57
N GLY A 129 -14.02 -7.71 11.72
CA GLY A 129 -14.71 -7.90 13.01
C GLY A 129 -14.61 -9.32 13.59
N LEU A 130 -13.76 -10.17 13.01
CA LEU A 130 -13.43 -11.50 13.51
C LEU A 130 -12.06 -11.48 14.19
N ARG A 131 -11.86 -12.33 15.20
CA ARG A 131 -10.54 -12.68 15.76
C ARG A 131 -10.23 -14.12 15.42
N ILE A 132 -9.17 -14.35 14.66
CA ILE A 132 -8.68 -15.66 14.26
C ILE A 132 -7.44 -15.96 15.09
N THR A 133 -7.53 -16.92 16.00
CA THR A 133 -6.41 -17.37 16.84
C THR A 133 -5.80 -18.64 16.25
N LEU A 134 -4.52 -18.56 15.89
CA LEU A 134 -3.70 -19.66 15.40
C LEU A 134 -2.85 -20.19 16.55
N GLU A 135 -3.15 -21.40 17.03
CA GLU A 135 -2.44 -22.06 18.12
C GLU A 135 -1.49 -23.15 17.59
N LYS A 136 -0.58 -23.60 18.46
CA LYS A 136 0.29 -24.75 18.19
C LYS A 136 -0.51 -25.99 17.78
N GLY A 137 0.08 -26.82 16.93
CA GLY A 137 -0.57 -28.05 16.44
C GLY A 137 -1.62 -27.82 15.35
N GLY A 138 -1.66 -26.62 14.76
CA GLY A 138 -2.59 -26.29 13.68
C GLY A 138 -4.02 -26.06 14.15
N VAL A 139 -4.22 -25.80 15.44
CA VAL A 139 -5.54 -25.48 15.99
C VAL A 139 -5.88 -24.03 15.62
N VAL A 140 -7.05 -23.84 15.02
CA VAL A 140 -7.57 -22.53 14.63
C VAL A 140 -8.88 -22.27 15.37
N LYS A 141 -8.97 -21.13 16.06
CA LYS A 141 -10.18 -20.67 16.73
C LYS A 141 -10.66 -19.38 16.07
N VAL A 142 -11.96 -19.25 15.88
CA VAL A 142 -12.59 -18.06 15.30
C VAL A 142 -13.60 -17.51 16.29
N GLY A 143 -13.45 -16.24 16.64
CA GLY A 143 -14.35 -15.51 17.53
C GLY A 143 -14.69 -14.12 17.00
N SER A 144 -15.45 -13.36 17.78
CA SER A 144 -15.70 -11.95 17.52
C SER A 144 -14.46 -11.13 17.90
N GLY A 145 -13.98 -10.30 16.98
CA GLY A 145 -12.86 -9.39 17.19
C GLY A 145 -13.30 -8.07 17.81
N ARG A 146 -12.35 -7.33 18.38
CA ARG A 146 -12.58 -5.93 18.74
C ARG A 146 -12.65 -5.15 17.43
N GLY A 147 -13.76 -4.48 17.15
CA GLY A 147 -13.82 -3.54 16.02
C GLY A 147 -12.78 -2.44 16.21
N ALA A 148 -12.25 -1.90 15.11
CA ALA A 148 -11.50 -0.65 15.17
C ALA A 148 -12.45 0.43 15.74
N GLU A 149 -12.17 0.88 16.95
CA GLU A 149 -12.87 1.98 17.61
C GLU A 149 -12.35 3.32 17.09
#